data_AF-A0A2I7N3V4-F1
#
_entry.id   AF-A0A2I7N3V4-F1
#
_cell.length_a   1.000
_cell.length_b   1.000
_cell.length_c   1.000
_cell.angle_alpha   90.00
_cell.angle_beta   90.00
_cell.angle_gamma   90.00
#
_symmetry.space_group_name_H-M   'P 1'
#
loop_
_entity.id
_entity.type
_entity.pdbx_description
1 polymer ?
#
loop_
_entity_poly.entity_id
_entity_poly.type
_entity_poly.pdbx_seq_one_letter_code
_entity_poly.pdbx_strand_id
1 'polypeptide(L)'
;MDNVLKLFNLLLVAILIGSAFKLINQRFQARSYYMQLSQLQNKMDGINKEYTRLEIEEGTYSSGLAVQDYALHNLGLVEADKQHILELK
;
A
#
# COMPACT_ATOMS: atom_id res chain seq x y z
N MET A 1 59.89 -24.82 -0.14
CA MET A 1 58.61 -24.79 0.59
C MET A 1 58.06 -23.36 0.70
N ASP A 2 58.90 -22.33 0.78
CA ASP A 2 58.48 -20.93 0.98
C ASP A 2 57.61 -20.35 -0.14
N ASN A 3 57.85 -20.72 -1.41
CA ASN A 3 57.01 -20.26 -2.51
C ASN A 3 55.57 -20.81 -2.44
N VAL A 4 55.37 -22.01 -1.88
CA VAL A 4 54.03 -22.59 -1.70
C VAL A 4 53.26 -21.83 -0.62
N LEU A 5 53.91 -21.51 0.50
CA LEU A 5 53.33 -20.67 1.55
C LEU A 5 52.98 -19.26 1.05
N LYS A 6 53.87 -18.64 0.25
CA LYS A 6 53.61 -17.33 -0.37
C LYS A 6 52.40 -17.38 -1.30
N LEU A 7 52.28 -18.42 -2.13
CA LEU A 7 51.14 -18.60 -3.02
C LEU A 7 49.82 -18.78 -2.25
N PHE A 8 49.87 -19.57 -1.17
CA PHE A 8 48.71 -19.81 -0.32
C PHE A 8 48.25 -18.55 0.40
N ASN A 9 49.20 -17.75 0.91
CA ASN A 9 48.90 -16.47 1.54
C ASN A 9 48.28 -15.47 0.54
N LEU A 10 48.80 -15.43 -0.70
CA LEU A 10 48.24 -14.57 -1.75
C LEU A 10 46.80 -14.97 -2.11
N LEU A 11 46.52 -16.27 -2.19
CA LEU A 11 45.18 -16.80 -2.40
C LEU A 11 44.23 -16.40 -1.26
N LEU A 12 44.66 -16.53 -0.01
CA LEU A 12 43.87 -16.12 1.16
C LEU A 12 43.54 -14.62 1.12
N VAL A 13 44.52 -13.78 0.79
CA VAL A 13 44.31 -12.32 0.65
C VAL A 13 43.31 -12.02 -0.47
N ALA A 14 43.42 -12.70 -1.62
CA ALA A 14 42.50 -12.51 -2.74
C ALA A 14 41.06 -12.91 -2.37
N ILE A 15 40.88 -14.03 -1.66
CA ILE A 15 39.57 -14.48 -1.17
C ILE A 15 38.99 -13.46 -0.18
N LEU A 16 39.81 -12.95 0.74
CA LEU A 16 39.38 -11.99 1.76
C LEU A 16 38.91 -10.69 1.10
N ILE A 17 39.68 -10.16 0.15
CA ILE A 17 39.28 -8.97 -0.62
C ILE A 17 37.98 -9.25 -1.40
N GLY A 18 37.89 -10.37 -2.11
CA GLY A 18 36.68 -10.75 -2.85
C GLY A 18 35.44 -10.85 -1.96
N SER A 19 35.59 -11.38 -0.74
CA SER A 19 34.50 -11.49 0.24
C SER A 19 34.03 -10.12 0.75
N ALA A 20 34.97 -9.20 1.00
CA ALA A 20 34.65 -7.84 1.41
C ALA A 20 33.89 -7.08 0.32
N PHE A 21 34.34 -7.17 -0.94
CA PHE A 21 33.65 -6.56 -2.07
C PHE A 21 32.25 -7.14 -2.28
N LYS A 22 32.08 -8.46 -2.14
CA LYS A 22 30.78 -9.12 -2.27
C LYS A 22 29.81 -8.64 -1.18
N LEU A 23 30.28 -8.52 0.06
CA LEU A 23 29.48 -8.04 1.18
C LEU A 23 28.98 -6.60 0.97
N ILE A 24 29.87 -5.72 0.49
CA ILE A 24 29.52 -4.32 0.18
C ILE A 24 28.47 -4.25 -0.94
N ASN A 25 28.66 -5.02 -2.02
CA ASN A 25 27.71 -5.08 -3.12
C ASN A 25 26.34 -5.59 -2.68
N GLN A 26 26.29 -6.63 -1.82
CA GLN A 26 25.03 -7.11 -1.27
C GLN A 26 24.31 -6.05 -0.44
N ARG A 27 25.04 -5.29 0.38
CA ARG A 27 24.46 -4.18 1.17
C ARG A 27 23.89 -3.08 0.27
N PHE A 28 24.60 -2.74 -0.80
CA PHE A 28 24.15 -1.73 -1.75
C PHE A 28 22.89 -2.18 -2.51
N GLN A 29 22.88 -3.42 -3.01
CA GLN A 29 21.73 -4.00 -3.70
C GLN A 29 20.51 -4.10 -2.78
N ALA A 30 20.68 -4.57 -1.54
CA ALA A 30 19.60 -4.64 -0.57
C ALA A 30 18.94 -3.27 -0.33
N ARG A 31 19.74 -2.19 -0.24
CA ARG A 31 19.21 -0.84 -0.09
C ARG A 31 18.45 -0.37 -1.33
N SER A 32 18.97 -0.68 -2.53
CA SER A 32 18.28 -0.35 -3.79
C SER A 32 16.92 -1.07 -3.90
N TYR A 33 16.87 -2.38 -3.62
CA TYR A 33 15.63 -3.14 -3.64
C TYR A 33 14.62 -2.62 -2.61
N TYR A 34 15.08 -2.29 -1.40
CA TYR A 34 14.22 -1.72 -0.37
C TYR A 34 13.64 -0.36 -0.79
N MET A 35 14.44 0.51 -1.42
CA MET A 35 13.96 1.79 -1.92
C MET A 35 12.88 1.61 -3.00
N GLN A 36 13.07 0.69 -3.93
CA GLN A 36 12.09 0.40 -4.98
C GLN A 36 10.79 -0.16 -4.38
N LEU A 37 10.90 -1.07 -3.43
CA LEU A 37 9.74 -1.62 -2.73
C LEU A 37 8.99 -0.54 -1.96
N SER A 38 9.70 0.30 -1.21
CA SER A 38 9.10 1.41 -0.46
C SER A 38 8.39 2.41 -1.36
N GLN A 39 8.97 2.73 -2.53
CA GLN A 39 8.31 3.61 -3.51
C GLN A 39 7.01 3.00 -4.03
N LEU A 40 6.99 1.70 -4.32
CA LEU A 40 5.80 1.03 -4.82
C LEU A 40 4.72 0.91 -3.74
N GLN A 41 5.11 0.62 -2.50
CA GLN A 41 4.21 0.60 -1.35
C GLN A 41 3.54 1.96 -1.13
N ASN A 42 4.32 3.05 -1.17
CA ASN A 42 3.77 4.40 -1.01
C ASN A 42 2.75 4.76 -2.11
N LYS A 43 2.96 4.29 -3.35
CA LYS A 43 1.99 4.47 -4.43
C LYS A 43 0.71 3.69 -4.18
N MET A 44 0.84 2.44 -3.74
CA MET A 44 -0.31 1.60 -3.37
C MET A 44 -1.12 2.24 -2.23
N ASP A 45 -0.46 2.72 -1.19
CA ASP A 45 -1.11 3.34 -0.03
C ASP A 45 -1.87 4.61 -0.42
N GLY A 46 -1.28 5.43 -1.32
CA GLY A 46 -1.95 6.62 -1.86
C GLY A 46 -3.22 6.29 -2.64
N ILE A 47 -3.16 5.27 -3.50
CA ILE A 47 -4.34 4.80 -4.26
C ILE A 47 -5.41 4.24 -3.31
N ASN A 48 -5.00 3.43 -2.33
CA ASN A 48 -5.93 2.82 -1.38
C ASN A 48 -6.69 3.89 -0.59
N LYS A 49 -6.01 4.97 -0.18
CA LYS A 49 -6.65 6.09 0.50
C LYS A 49 -7.73 6.77 -0.34
N GLU A 50 -7.43 7.06 -1.61
CA GLU A 50 -8.42 7.66 -2.51
C GLU A 50 -9.58 6.70 -2.80
N TYR A 51 -9.29 5.41 -2.98
CA TYR A 51 -10.32 4.39 -3.17
C TYR A 51 -11.27 4.29 -1.97
N THR A 52 -10.74 4.20 -0.75
CA THR A 52 -11.57 4.20 0.47
C THR A 52 -12.39 5.49 0.60
N ARG A 53 -11.84 6.64 0.22
CA ARG A 53 -12.59 7.90 0.20
C ARG A 53 -13.77 7.84 -0.78
N LEU A 54 -13.53 7.37 -2.00
CA LEU A 54 -14.55 7.22 -3.03
C LEU A 54 -15.62 6.20 -2.62
N GLU A 55 -15.23 5.09 -1.98
CA GLU A 55 -16.16 4.09 -1.47
C GLU A 55 -17.08 4.66 -0.38
N ILE A 56 -16.57 5.51 0.50
CA ILE A 56 -17.39 6.22 1.50
C ILE A 56 -18.32 7.22 0.80
N GLU A 57 -17.83 7.93 -0.22
CA GLU A 57 -18.62 8.88 -1.00
C GLU A 57 -19.76 8.16 -1.74
N GLU A 58 -19.47 7.07 -2.45
CA GLU A 58 -20.46 6.22 -3.11
C GLU A 58 -21.44 5.63 -2.10
N GLY A 59 -20.96 5.12 -0.96
CA GLY A 59 -21.81 4.64 0.12
C GLY A 59 -22.75 5.73 0.66
N THR A 60 -22.29 6.97 0.74
CA THR A 60 -23.11 8.11 1.17
C THR A 60 -24.14 8.49 0.10
N TYR A 61 -23.75 8.56 -1.17
CA TYR A 61 -24.66 8.87 -2.28
C TYR A 61 -25.65 7.73 -2.61
N SER A 62 -25.26 6.47 -2.36
CA SER A 62 -26.08 5.27 -2.59
C SER A 62 -26.96 4.93 -1.38
N SER A 63 -26.55 5.30 -0.17
CA SER A 63 -27.44 5.26 1.00
C SER A 63 -28.64 6.14 0.69
N GLY A 64 -29.85 5.63 0.94
CA GLY A 64 -31.12 6.23 0.49
C GLY A 64 -31.37 7.69 0.90
N LEU A 65 -30.43 8.33 1.61
CA LEU A 65 -30.38 9.75 1.93
C LEU A 65 -30.41 10.66 0.69
N ALA A 66 -29.69 10.34 -0.39
CA ALA A 66 -29.74 11.18 -1.60
C ALA A 66 -31.11 11.10 -2.30
N VAL A 67 -31.71 9.90 -2.33
CA VAL A 67 -33.08 9.68 -2.84
C VAL A 67 -34.10 10.35 -1.93
N GLN A 68 -33.93 10.25 -0.62
CA GLN A 68 -34.79 10.87 0.38
C GLN A 68 -34.70 12.40 0.33
N ASP A 69 -33.51 12.98 0.24
CA ASP A 69 -33.32 14.43 0.11
C ASP A 69 -33.93 14.96 -1.19
N TYR A 70 -33.70 14.28 -2.33
CA TYR A 70 -34.35 14.62 -3.58
C TYR A 70 -35.88 14.50 -3.49
N ALA A 71 -36.39 13.44 -2.86
CA ALA A 71 -37.82 13.24 -2.62
C ALA A 71 -38.43 14.35 -1.74
N LEU A 72 -37.75 14.75 -0.68
CA LEU A 72 -38.21 15.78 0.23
C LEU A 72 -38.16 17.18 -0.42
N HIS A 73 -37.07 17.50 -1.12
CA HIS A 73 -36.82 18.87 -1.61
C HIS A 73 -37.36 19.14 -3.02
N ASN A 74 -37.29 18.17 -3.93
CA ASN A 74 -37.71 18.35 -5.34
C ASN A 74 -39.09 17.80 -5.62
N LEU A 75 -39.50 16.73 -4.92
CA LEU A 75 -40.82 16.13 -5.08
C LEU A 75 -41.82 16.61 -4.00
N GLY A 76 -41.36 17.43 -3.04
CA GLY A 76 -42.20 17.97 -1.96
C GLY A 76 -42.79 16.91 -1.04
N LEU A 77 -42.19 15.72 -1.02
CA LEU A 77 -42.62 14.63 -0.15
C LEU A 77 -42.26 15.01 1.30
N VAL A 78 -43.06 14.57 2.27
CA VAL A 78 -42.79 14.79 3.69
C VAL A 78 -42.43 13.46 4.30
N GLU A 79 -41.43 13.42 5.18
CA GLU A 79 -41.02 12.20 5.86
C GLU A 79 -42.23 11.61 6.62
N ALA A 80 -42.52 10.33 6.37
CA ALA A 80 -43.70 9.69 6.92
C ALA A 80 -43.62 9.62 8.44
N ASP A 81 -44.57 10.25 9.13
CA ASP A 81 -44.68 10.19 10.57
C ASP A 81 -44.89 8.73 11.03
N LYS A 82 -44.13 8.27 12.02
CA LYS A 82 -44.14 6.88 12.50
C LYS A 82 -45.53 6.44 13.01
N GLN A 83 -46.41 7.38 13.30
CA GLN A 83 -47.79 7.10 13.73
C GLN A 83 -48.73 6.77 12.55
N HIS A 84 -48.31 7.02 11.31
CA HIS A 84 -49.10 6.83 10.09
C HIS A 84 -48.61 5.70 9.18
N ILE A 85 -47.58 4.96 9.58
CA ILE A 85 -47.09 3.79 8.85
C ILE A 85 -47.88 2.56 9.33
N LEU A 86 -48.86 2.14 8.53
CA LEU A 86 -49.58 0.89 8.75
C LEU A 86 -48.79 -0.25 8.10
N GLU A 87 -48.33 -1.23 8.91
CA GLU A 87 -47.86 -2.50 8.35
C GLU A 87 -49.03 -3.18 7.62
N LEU A 88 -48.91 -3.28 6.30
CA LEU A 88 -49.81 -4.09 5.50
C LEU A 88 -49.49 -5.56 5.79
N LYS A 89 -50.38 -6.21 6.55
CA LYS A 89 -50.35 -7.64 6.84
C LYS A 89 -50.67 -8.49 5.62
#